data_AF-A0A7J9QXW3-F1
#
_entry.id   AF-A0A7J9QXW3-F1
#
_cell.length_a   1.000
_cell.length_b   1.000
_cell.length_c   1.000
_cell.angle_alpha   90.00
_cell.angle_beta   90.00
_cell.angle_gamma   90.00
#
_symmetry.space_group_name_H-M   'P 1'
#
loop_
_entity.id
_entity.type
_entity.pdbx_description
1 polymer ?
#
loop_
_entity_poly.entity_id
_entity_poly.type
_entity_poly.pdbx_seq_one_letter_code
_entity_poly.pdbx_strand_id
1 'polypeptide(L)'
;MKKISVLAITKNGINIGQNIKEFFPEFEIFAPIKFSNQNNSITWYSEPTSEKIVELFKNNDAIICLFSLGAVIRLIAPYIKDKKTDPAVIVIDDKTNFVISVLSGHIGGANELTEKIAEKLQAQPV
;
A
#
# COMPACT_ATOMS: atom_id res chain seq x y z
N MET A 1 -8.64 -11.56 -2.83
CA MET A 1 -7.23 -11.31 -2.50
C MET A 1 -6.91 -12.04 -1.21
N LYS A 2 -5.74 -12.65 -1.10
CA LYS A 2 -5.25 -13.38 0.08
C LYS A 2 -4.12 -12.64 0.80
N LYS A 3 -3.29 -11.87 0.07
CA LYS A 3 -2.15 -11.17 0.67
C LYS A 3 -2.10 -9.70 0.27
N ILE A 4 -2.32 -8.81 1.24
CA ILE A 4 -2.39 -7.36 1.05
C ILE A 4 -1.36 -6.70 1.97
N SER A 5 -0.47 -5.92 1.36
CA SER A 5 0.60 -5.21 2.07
C SER A 5 0.33 -3.71 2.11
N VAL A 6 0.58 -3.08 3.24
CA VAL A 6 0.60 -1.62 3.43
C VAL A 6 2.05 -1.16 3.56
N LEU A 7 2.55 -0.38 2.61
CA LEU A 7 3.91 0.16 2.63
C LEU A 7 3.90 1.62 3.06
N ALA A 8 4.44 1.88 4.26
CA ALA A 8 4.46 3.20 4.89
C ALA A 8 5.90 3.67 5.14
N ILE A 9 6.28 4.82 4.56
CA ILE A 9 7.69 5.29 4.60
C ILE A 9 7.89 6.60 5.35
N THR A 10 6.83 7.13 5.97
CA THR A 10 6.86 8.33 6.82
C THR A 10 6.19 8.00 8.16
N LYS A 11 6.47 8.79 9.20
CA LYS A 11 5.80 8.62 10.51
C LYS A 11 4.28 8.75 10.41
N ASN A 12 3.81 9.72 9.64
CA ASN A 12 2.37 9.91 9.44
C ASN A 12 1.74 8.77 8.62
N GLY A 13 2.41 8.31 7.57
CA GLY A 13 1.99 7.12 6.83
C GLY A 13 1.92 5.88 7.71
N ILE A 14 2.83 5.70 8.68
CA ILE A 14 2.76 4.59 9.63
C ILE A 14 1.48 4.68 10.47
N ASN A 15 1.14 5.87 10.98
CA ASN A 15 -0.10 6.07 11.74
C ASN A 15 -1.35 5.76 10.90
N ILE A 16 -1.38 6.20 9.64
CA ILE A 16 -2.47 5.88 8.70
C ILE A 16 -2.54 4.36 8.49
N GLY A 17 -1.41 3.70 8.28
CA GLY A 17 -1.34 2.25 8.09
C GLY A 17 -1.85 1.48 9.31
N GLN A 18 -1.54 1.95 10.53
CA GLN A 18 -2.07 1.37 11.76
C GLN A 18 -3.59 1.53 11.85
N ASN A 19 -4.13 2.71 11.53
CA ASN A 19 -5.58 2.94 11.47
C ASN A 19 -6.26 2.01 10.45
N ILE A 20 -5.68 1.85 9.25
CA ILE A 20 -6.18 0.90 8.25
C ILE A 20 -6.21 -0.53 8.82
N LYS A 21 -5.18 -0.94 9.55
CA LYS A 21 -5.12 -2.29 10.15
C LYS A 21 -6.18 -2.54 11.23
N GLU A 22 -6.70 -1.50 11.89
CA GLU A 22 -7.83 -1.65 12.81
C GLU A 22 -9.11 -2.08 12.07
N PHE A 23 -9.32 -1.58 10.84
CA PHE A 23 -10.43 -1.99 9.98
C PHE A 23 -10.17 -3.27 9.20
N PHE A 24 -8.90 -3.53 8.87
CA PHE A 24 -8.45 -4.68 8.07
C PHE A 24 -7.30 -5.42 8.79
N PRO A 25 -7.61 -6.22 9.84
CA PRO A 25 -6.59 -6.86 10.68
C PRO A 25 -5.62 -7.79 9.91
N GLU A 26 -6.07 -8.32 8.78
CA GLU A 26 -5.30 -9.20 7.89
C GLU A 26 -4.25 -8.48 7.05
N PHE A 27 -4.25 -7.14 6.98
CA PHE A 27 -3.25 -6.40 6.21
C PHE A 27 -1.89 -6.39 6.93
N GLU A 28 -0.83 -6.65 6.19
CA GLU A 28 0.55 -6.61 6.70
C GLU A 28 1.15 -5.22 6.49
N ILE A 29 1.60 -4.56 7.57
CA ILE A 29 2.23 -3.23 7.48
C ILE A 29 3.75 -3.41 7.38
N PHE A 30 4.35 -2.74 6.41
CA PHE A 30 5.79 -2.65 6.20
C PHE A 30 6.26 -1.21 6.36
N ALA A 31 7.29 -1.00 7.18
CA ALA A 31 7.87 0.32 7.39
C ALA A 31 9.39 0.27 7.61
N PRO A 32 10.14 1.33 7.23
CA PRO A 32 11.58 1.40 7.47
C PRO A 32 11.94 1.31 8.96
N ILE A 33 12.93 0.48 9.30
CA ILE A 33 13.41 0.24 10.68
C ILE A 33 13.82 1.52 11.42
N LYS A 34 14.25 2.56 10.69
CA LYS A 34 14.59 3.88 11.27
C LYS A 34 13.41 4.59 11.97
N PHE A 35 12.18 4.15 11.73
CA PHE A 35 10.98 4.65 12.39
C PHE A 35 10.43 3.67 13.44
N SER A 36 11.13 2.57 13.72
CA SER A 36 10.63 1.52 14.61
C SER A 36 10.38 2.05 16.01
N ASN A 37 9.22 1.69 16.54
CA ASN A 37 8.80 1.91 17.91
C ASN A 37 8.60 0.58 18.66
N GLN A 38 9.21 -0.50 18.16
CA GLN A 38 9.07 -1.87 18.69
C GLN A 38 7.63 -2.42 18.64
N ASN A 39 6.75 -1.84 17.83
CA ASN A 39 5.43 -2.41 17.60
C ASN A 39 5.54 -3.69 16.75
N ASN A 40 5.15 -4.82 17.34
CA ASN A 40 5.20 -6.15 16.73
C ASN A 40 4.13 -6.37 15.64
N SER A 41 3.14 -5.47 15.50
CA SER A 41 2.14 -5.53 14.43
C SER A 41 2.64 -4.97 13.08
N ILE A 42 3.85 -4.40 13.07
CA ILE A 42 4.51 -3.83 11.90
C ILE A 42 5.77 -4.64 11.59
N THR A 43 5.92 -5.02 10.33
CA THR A 43 7.16 -5.60 9.81
C THR A 43 8.14 -4.48 9.48
N TRP A 44 9.15 -4.33 10.34
CA TRP A 44 10.21 -3.34 10.16
C TRP A 44 11.29 -3.87 9.23
N TYR A 45 11.59 -3.16 8.14
CA TYR A 45 12.58 -3.57 7.14
C TYR A 45 13.79 -2.64 7.08
N SER A 46 14.94 -3.14 6.64
CA SER A 46 16.22 -2.40 6.64
C SER A 46 16.73 -2.03 5.24
N GLU A 47 16.29 -2.77 4.24
CA GLU A 47 16.60 -2.59 2.82
C GLU A 47 16.03 -1.27 2.26
N PRO A 48 16.55 -0.77 1.13
CA PRO A 48 15.99 0.38 0.45
C PRO A 48 14.50 0.18 0.11
N THR A 49 13.72 1.25 0.22
CA THR A 49 12.28 1.22 -0.12
C THR A 49 12.05 0.81 -1.58
N SER A 50 12.99 1.18 -2.47
CA SER A 50 12.97 0.77 -3.87
C SER A 50 13.07 -0.74 -4.06
N GLU A 51 13.73 -1.46 -3.15
CA GLU A 51 13.81 -2.92 -3.18
C GLU A 51 12.58 -3.54 -2.53
N LYS A 52 12.17 -3.02 -1.35
CA LYS A 52 11.01 -3.52 -0.62
C LYS A 52 9.73 -3.45 -1.47
N ILE A 53 9.47 -2.34 -2.14
CA ILE A 53 8.25 -2.22 -2.97
C ILE A 53 8.24 -3.25 -4.11
N VAL A 54 9.40 -3.56 -4.71
CA VAL A 54 9.52 -4.54 -5.80
C VAL A 54 9.31 -5.95 -5.28
N GLU A 55 9.84 -6.27 -4.11
CA GLU A 55 9.56 -7.55 -3.43
C GLU A 55 8.06 -7.69 -3.15
N LEU A 56 7.43 -6.66 -2.58
CA LEU A 56 6.01 -6.69 -2.29
C LEU A 56 5.18 -6.83 -3.57
N PHE A 57 5.57 -6.14 -4.64
CA PHE A 57 4.87 -6.16 -5.93
C PHE A 57 4.86 -7.55 -6.56
N LYS A 58 5.93 -8.32 -6.39
CA LYS A 58 6.02 -9.66 -6.96
C LYS A 58 5.30 -10.73 -6.12
N ASN A 59 5.09 -10.47 -4.83
CA ASN A 59 4.72 -11.50 -3.85
C ASN A 59 3.39 -11.23 -3.13
N ASN A 60 2.58 -10.26 -3.58
CA ASN A 60 1.30 -9.91 -2.99
C ASN A 60 0.20 -9.80 -4.04
N ASP A 61 -1.05 -9.88 -3.62
CA ASP A 61 -2.20 -9.61 -4.49
C ASP A 61 -2.51 -8.11 -4.56
N ALA A 62 -2.19 -7.36 -3.50
CA ALA A 62 -2.32 -5.91 -3.48
C ALA A 62 -1.24 -5.22 -2.63
N ILE A 63 -0.92 -3.98 -2.99
CA ILE A 63 -0.06 -3.08 -2.23
C ILE A 63 -0.76 -1.73 -2.07
N ILE A 64 -0.87 -1.28 -0.83
CA ILE A 64 -1.34 0.06 -0.46
C ILE A 64 -0.12 0.89 -0.09
N CYS A 65 0.15 1.95 -0.85
CA CYS A 65 1.31 2.80 -0.68
C CYS A 65 0.92 4.11 0.00
N LEU A 66 1.51 4.38 1.17
CA LEU A 66 1.27 5.59 1.98
C LEU A 66 2.39 6.61 1.75
N PHE A 67 2.56 7.03 0.49
CA PHE A 67 3.50 8.05 0.03
C PHE A 67 3.15 8.51 -1.39
N SER A 68 3.90 9.49 -1.91
CA SER A 68 3.63 10.13 -3.21
C SER A 68 3.38 9.15 -4.35
N LEU A 69 2.22 9.31 -5.02
CA LEU A 69 1.85 8.57 -6.24
C LEU A 69 2.97 8.58 -7.29
N GLY A 70 3.60 9.75 -7.51
CA GLY A 70 4.68 9.89 -8.48
C GLY A 70 5.93 9.08 -8.11
N ALA A 71 6.21 8.85 -6.83
CA ALA A 71 7.28 7.96 -6.40
C ALA A 71 6.89 6.49 -6.64
N VAL A 72 5.66 6.10 -6.28
CA VAL A 72 5.13 4.75 -6.49
C VAL A 72 5.25 4.35 -7.96
N ILE A 73 4.73 5.16 -8.87
CA ILE A 73 4.77 4.89 -10.33
C ILE A 73 6.21 4.69 -10.81
N ARG A 74 7.16 5.56 -10.44
CA ARG A 74 8.55 5.45 -10.89
C ARG A 74 9.22 4.16 -10.40
N LEU A 75 8.88 3.70 -9.20
CA LEU A 75 9.45 2.50 -8.61
C LEU A 75 8.87 1.22 -9.24
N ILE A 76 7.57 1.18 -9.53
CA ILE A 76 6.93 -0.03 -10.07
C ILE A 76 6.99 -0.12 -11.60
N ALA A 77 7.10 1.00 -12.33
CA ALA A 77 7.00 1.05 -13.79
C ALA A 77 7.89 0.03 -14.53
N PRO A 78 9.16 -0.22 -14.14
CA PRO A 78 10.00 -1.22 -14.82
C PRO A 78 9.52 -2.67 -14.65
N TYR A 79 8.58 -2.93 -13.73
CA TYR A 79 8.15 -4.27 -13.34
C TYR A 79 6.69 -4.58 -13.71
N ILE A 80 5.94 -3.59 -14.22
CA ILE A 80 4.57 -3.78 -14.74
C ILE A 80 4.63 -4.68 -15.96
N LYS A 81 3.80 -5.72 -16.00
CA LYS A 81 3.72 -6.68 -17.10
C LYS A 81 2.35 -6.67 -17.76
N ASP A 82 1.33 -7.08 -17.03
CA ASP A 82 -0.03 -7.14 -17.54
C ASP A 82 -1.08 -7.17 -16.41
N LYS A 83 -2.26 -6.62 -16.70
CA LYS A 83 -3.38 -6.46 -15.76
C LYS A 83 -3.97 -7.75 -15.17
N LYS A 84 -3.58 -8.94 -15.67
CA LYS A 84 -4.04 -10.23 -15.14
C LYS A 84 -3.07 -10.78 -14.10
N THR A 85 -1.81 -10.36 -14.12
CA THR A 85 -0.75 -10.88 -13.25
C THR A 85 -0.20 -9.84 -12.29
N ASP A 86 -0.21 -8.56 -12.67
CA ASP A 86 0.24 -7.48 -11.79
C ASP A 86 -0.72 -7.30 -10.60
N PRO A 87 -0.21 -7.07 -9.38
CA PRO A 87 -1.03 -6.85 -8.20
C PRO A 87 -1.86 -5.58 -8.32
N ALA A 88 -2.91 -5.49 -7.53
CA ALA A 88 -3.55 -4.21 -7.26
C ALA A 88 -2.55 -3.24 -6.62
N VAL A 89 -2.50 -2.01 -7.11
CA VAL A 89 -1.74 -0.94 -6.46
C VAL A 89 -2.69 0.18 -6.11
N ILE A 90 -2.72 0.54 -4.83
CA ILE A 90 -3.50 1.65 -4.29
C ILE A 90 -2.53 2.66 -3.68
N VAL A 91 -2.82 3.95 -3.84
CA VAL A 91 -2.10 5.03 -3.18
C VAL A 91 -3.05 5.81 -2.30
N ILE A 92 -2.61 6.15 -1.09
CA ILE A 92 -3.35 7.05 -0.19
C ILE A 92 -2.45 8.24 0.10
N ASP A 93 -2.98 9.45 -0.08
CA ASP A 93 -2.22 10.65 0.19
C ASP A 93 -2.02 10.87 1.70
N ASP A 94 -1.01 11.66 2.06
CA ASP A 94 -0.60 11.86 3.46
C ASP A 94 -1.69 12.52 4.33
N LYS A 95 -2.71 13.15 3.73
CA LYS A 95 -3.86 13.71 4.45
C LYS A 95 -5.09 12.81 4.43
N THR A 96 -5.02 11.64 3.80
CA THR A 96 -6.16 10.71 3.67
C THR A 96 -7.38 11.37 3.01
N ASN A 97 -7.15 12.30 2.08
CA ASN A 97 -8.23 12.89 1.28
C ASN A 97 -8.63 11.95 0.14
N PHE A 98 -7.67 11.20 -0.40
CA PHE A 98 -7.83 10.38 -1.58
C PHE A 98 -7.29 8.97 -1.37
N VAL A 99 -8.06 7.99 -1.82
CA VAL A 99 -7.62 6.61 -2.00
C VAL A 99 -7.70 6.34 -3.50
N ILE A 100 -6.56 6.08 -4.13
CA ILE A 100 -6.41 6.12 -5.59
C ILE A 100 -6.13 4.71 -6.09
N SER A 101 -6.98 4.21 -6.98
CA SER A 101 -6.74 2.96 -7.71
C SER A 101 -5.71 3.21 -8.82
N VAL A 102 -4.49 2.70 -8.66
CA VAL A 102 -3.35 3.03 -9.54
C VAL A 102 -3.13 1.99 -10.62
N LEU A 103 -3.17 0.70 -10.25
CA LEU A 103 -2.89 -0.42 -11.15
C LEU A 103 -3.83 -1.58 -10.88
N SER A 104 -4.16 -2.33 -11.93
CA SER A 104 -5.00 -3.53 -11.88
C SER A 104 -6.42 -3.27 -11.29
N GLY A 105 -7.04 -2.18 -11.74
CA GLY A 105 -8.36 -1.69 -11.29
C GLY A 105 -9.50 -2.71 -11.27
N HIS A 106 -9.84 -3.28 -12.42
CA HIS A 106 -11.00 -4.17 -12.54
C HIS A 106 -10.66 -5.62 -12.16
N ILE A 107 -9.85 -6.31 -12.98
CA ILE A 107 -9.57 -7.74 -12.80
C ILE A 107 -8.76 -7.99 -11.53
N GLY A 108 -7.76 -7.15 -11.26
CA GLY A 108 -6.93 -7.27 -10.06
C GLY A 108 -7.58 -6.69 -8.81
N GLY A 109 -8.80 -6.15 -8.87
CA GLY A 109 -9.57 -5.73 -7.70
C GLY A 109 -9.17 -4.41 -7.05
N ALA A 110 -8.29 -3.60 -7.67
CA ALA A 110 -7.86 -2.35 -7.04
C ALA A 110 -9.00 -1.33 -6.88
N ASN A 111 -9.99 -1.31 -7.78
CA ASN A 111 -11.16 -0.42 -7.66
C ASN A 111 -12.01 -0.80 -6.45
N GLU A 112 -12.36 -2.09 -6.32
CA GLU A 112 -13.17 -2.58 -5.19
C GLU A 112 -12.46 -2.34 -3.85
N LEU A 113 -11.14 -2.59 -3.80
CA LEU A 113 -10.34 -2.36 -2.61
C LEU A 113 -10.24 -0.86 -2.27
N THR A 114 -10.12 -0.01 -3.28
CA THR A 114 -10.09 1.46 -3.13
C THR A 114 -11.38 1.97 -2.49
N GLU A 115 -12.55 1.56 -3.01
CA GLU A 115 -13.85 1.92 -2.45
C GLU A 115 -13.99 1.50 -0.98
N LYS A 116 -13.63 0.26 -0.66
CA LYS A 116 -13.70 -0.27 0.72
C LYS A 116 -12.82 0.50 1.68
N ILE A 117 -11.58 0.81 1.29
CA ILE A 117 -10.65 1.57 2.13
C ILE A 117 -11.13 3.01 2.28
N ALA A 118 -11.55 3.65 1.19
CA ALA A 118 -12.05 5.02 1.19
C ALA A 118 -13.26 5.19 2.12
N GLU A 119 -14.21 4.24 2.10
CA GLU A 119 -15.36 4.24 3.00
C GLU A 119 -14.93 4.25 4.49
N LYS A 120 -13.97 3.41 4.87
CA LYS A 120 -13.49 3.32 6.26
C LYS A 120 -12.69 4.54 6.69
N LEU A 121 -11.94 5.13 5.76
CA LEU A 121 -11.12 6.31 6.02
C LEU A 121 -11.88 7.63 5.83
N GLN A 122 -13.15 7.60 5.41
CA GLN A 122 -13.93 8.78 5.03
C GLN A 122 -13.21 9.65 3.98
N ALA A 123 -12.53 8.98 3.05
CA ALA A 123 -11.76 9.59 1.97
C ALA A 123 -12.52 9.52 0.65
N GLN A 124 -12.09 10.29 -0.34
CA GLN A 124 -12.60 10.22 -1.71
C GLN A 124 -11.91 9.09 -2.48
N PRO A 125 -12.64 8.09 -3.01
CA PRO A 125 -12.08 7.15 -3.97
C PRO A 125 -11.82 7.85 -5.32
N VAL A 126 -10.70 7.52 -5.96
CA VAL A 126 -10.26 8.04 -7.27
C VAL A 126 -9.85 6.91 -8.21
#